data_AF-A0A957G9W8-F1
#
_entry.id   AF-A0A957G9W8-F1
#
_cell.length_a   1.000
_cell.length_b   1.000
_cell.length_c   1.000
_cell.angle_alpha   90.00
_cell.angle_beta   90.00
_cell.angle_gamma   90.00
#
_symmetry.space_group_name_H-M   'P 1'
#
loop_
_entity.id
_entity.type
_entity.pdbx_description
1 polymer ?
#
loop_
_entity_poly.entity_id
_entity_poly.type
_entity_poly.pdbx_seq_one_letter_code
_entity_poly.pdbx_strand_id
1 'polypeptide(L)'
;MDAEAAALIANGLKLLGAGLAMTGAIGAGAGVGIVVGGAVQGIARNPDAAGQITGNMILGVALAEAVAIYALVVALILIFVA
;
A
#
# COMPACT_ATOMS: atom_id res chain seq x y z
N MET A 1 -4.52 34.67 -16.14
CA MET A 1 -4.36 33.28 -16.58
C MET A 1 -5.65 32.91 -17.29
N ASP A 2 -5.56 32.45 -18.53
CA ASP A 2 -6.73 31.95 -19.25
C ASP A 2 -7.17 30.58 -18.71
N ALA A 3 -8.35 30.13 -19.13
CA ALA A 3 -8.94 28.89 -18.68
C ALA A 3 -8.12 27.65 -19.10
N GLU A 4 -7.39 27.73 -20.21
CA GLU A 4 -6.60 26.62 -20.74
C GLU A 4 -5.34 26.39 -19.88
N ALA A 5 -4.61 27.45 -19.57
CA ALA A 5 -3.48 27.41 -18.66
C ALA A 5 -3.88 26.93 -17.26
N ALA A 6 -5.05 27.36 -16.76
CA ALA A 6 -5.59 26.89 -15.48
C ALA A 6 -5.87 25.37 -15.48
N ALA A 7 -6.46 24.85 -16.57
CA ALA A 7 -6.76 23.43 -16.71
C ALA A 7 -5.49 22.57 -16.79
N LEU A 8 -4.45 23.05 -17.50
CA LEU A 8 -3.19 22.33 -17.63
C LEU A 8 -2.47 22.19 -16.28
N ILE A 9 -2.46 23.27 -15.48
CA ILE A 9 -1.88 23.26 -14.13
C ILE A 9 -2.67 22.31 -13.22
N ALA A 10 -4.01 22.36 -13.25
CA ALA A 10 -4.85 21.48 -12.44
C ALA A 10 -4.57 19.99 -12.75
N ASN A 11 -4.45 19.63 -14.03
CA ASN A 11 -4.10 18.26 -14.43
C ASN A 11 -2.69 17.85 -13.95
N GLY A 12 -1.71 18.75 -14.05
CA GLY A 12 -0.36 18.48 -13.54
C GLY A 12 -0.34 18.21 -12.03
N LEU A 13 -1.10 19.00 -11.26
CA LEU A 13 -1.22 18.82 -9.81
C LEU A 13 -1.92 17.51 -9.42
N LYS A 14 -2.94 17.07 -10.19
CA LYS A 14 -3.59 15.77 -9.99
C LYS A 14 -2.61 14.61 -10.14
N LEU A 15 -1.80 14.63 -11.21
CA LEU A 15 -0.81 13.59 -11.47
C LEU A 15 0.29 13.55 -10.41
N LEU A 16 0.74 14.73 -9.93
CA LEU A 16 1.65 14.82 -8.78
C LEU A 16 1.01 14.25 -7.51
N GLY A 17 -0.24 14.61 -7.23
CA GLY A 17 -1.01 14.08 -6.10
C GLY A 17 -1.16 12.56 -6.14
N ALA A 18 -1.39 11.98 -7.33
CA ALA A 18 -1.46 10.54 -7.51
C ALA A 18 -0.13 9.84 -7.19
N GLY A 19 1.00 10.41 -7.63
CA GLY A 19 2.33 9.92 -7.27
C GLY A 19 2.62 10.01 -5.77
N LEU A 20 2.23 11.11 -5.12
CA LEU A 20 2.40 11.30 -3.69
C LEU A 20 1.54 10.34 -2.87
N ALA A 21 0.30 10.06 -3.28
CA ALA A 21 -0.57 9.09 -2.62
C ALA A 21 0.10 7.71 -2.52
N MET A 22 0.80 7.28 -3.57
CA MET A 22 1.48 5.97 -3.63
C MET A 22 2.66 5.82 -2.65
N THR A 23 3.13 6.90 -2.00
CA THR A 23 4.12 6.78 -0.92
C THR A 23 3.60 5.95 0.26
N GLY A 24 2.27 5.82 0.43
CA GLY A 24 1.66 4.93 1.41
C GLY A 24 2.04 3.45 1.24
N ALA A 25 2.42 3.02 0.02
CA ALA A 25 2.88 1.65 -0.25
C ALA A 25 4.20 1.31 0.46
N ILE A 26 5.02 2.31 0.82
CA ILE A 26 6.26 2.09 1.57
C ILE A 26 5.96 1.49 2.95
N GLY A 27 4.94 2.03 3.63
CA GLY A 27 4.51 1.52 4.94
C GLY A 27 3.98 0.09 4.87
N ALA A 28 3.19 -0.23 3.83
CA ALA A 28 2.71 -1.58 3.59
C ALA A 28 3.87 -2.56 3.34
N GLY A 29 4.80 -2.23 2.45
CA GLY A 29 5.98 -3.07 2.16
C GLY A 29 6.83 -3.35 3.40
N ALA A 30 7.05 -2.33 4.25
CA ALA A 30 7.74 -2.50 5.52
C ALA A 30 6.96 -3.41 6.48
N GLY A 31 5.64 -3.20 6.62
CA GLY A 31 4.76 -4.00 7.45
C GLY A 31 4.75 -5.48 7.03
N VAL A 32 4.64 -5.75 5.73
CA VAL A 32 4.72 -7.11 5.17
C VAL A 32 6.06 -7.75 5.50
N GLY A 33 7.18 -7.04 5.30
CA GLY A 33 8.51 -7.54 5.64
C GLY A 33 8.65 -7.95 7.12
N ILE A 34 8.11 -7.13 8.03
CA ILE A 34 8.13 -7.42 9.48
C ILE A 34 7.27 -8.64 9.81
N VAL A 35 6.03 -8.69 9.30
CA VAL A 35 5.08 -9.80 9.57
C VAL A 35 5.63 -11.12 9.04
N VAL A 36 6.08 -11.15 7.78
CA VAL A 36 6.63 -12.36 7.16
C VAL A 36 7.93 -12.77 7.82
N GLY A 37 8.82 -11.83 8.13
CA GLY A 37 10.07 -12.11 8.85
C GLY A 37 9.82 -12.74 10.23
N GLY A 38 8.85 -12.21 10.98
CA GLY A 38 8.42 -12.78 12.25
C GLY A 38 7.83 -14.18 12.10
N ALA A 39 7.02 -14.41 11.08
CA ALA A 39 6.42 -15.71 10.80
C ALA A 39 7.47 -16.78 10.45
N VAL A 40 8.43 -16.47 9.56
CA VAL A 40 9.51 -17.41 9.20
C VAL A 40 10.33 -17.79 10.44
N GLN A 41 10.68 -16.81 11.27
CA GLN A 41 11.41 -17.09 12.51
C GLN A 41 10.59 -17.89 13.52
N GLY A 42 9.28 -17.64 13.61
CA GLY A 42 8.37 -18.39 14.46
C GLY A 42 8.26 -19.85 14.04
N ILE A 43 8.09 -20.10 12.74
CA ILE A 43 8.02 -21.44 12.16
C ILE A 43 9.34 -22.19 12.37
N ALA A 44 10.48 -21.52 12.17
CA ALA A 44 11.79 -22.13 12.40
C ALA A 44 12.02 -22.58 13.86
N ARG A 45 11.44 -21.86 14.83
CA ARG A 45 11.53 -22.19 16.26
C ARG A 45 10.50 -23.24 16.70
N ASN A 46 9.34 -23.27 16.07
CA ASN A 46 8.28 -24.24 16.37
C ASN A 46 7.57 -24.71 15.09
N PRO A 47 8.09 -25.75 14.42
CA PRO A 47 7.52 -26.27 13.18
C PRO A 47 6.10 -26.82 13.34
N ASP A 48 5.76 -27.36 14.51
CA ASP A 48 4.42 -27.94 14.77
C ASP A 48 3.31 -26.87 14.75
N ALA A 49 3.66 -25.61 15.04
CA ALA A 49 2.74 -24.48 15.00
C ALA A 49 2.63 -23.81 13.61
N ALA A 50 3.31 -24.34 12.58
CA ALA A 50 3.46 -23.65 11.29
C ALA A 50 2.12 -23.30 10.63
N GLY A 51 1.12 -24.18 10.69
CA GLY A 51 -0.21 -23.91 10.14
C GLY A 51 -0.89 -22.70 10.76
N GLN A 52 -0.84 -22.57 12.09
CA GLN A 52 -1.42 -21.44 12.81
C GLN A 52 -0.64 -20.14 12.56
N ILE A 53 0.70 -20.22 12.53
CA ILE A 53 1.56 -19.05 12.26
C ILE A 53 1.30 -18.52 10.85
N THR A 54 1.22 -19.39 9.84
CA THR A 54 0.91 -18.99 8.46
C THR A 54 -0.47 -18.35 8.34
N GLY A 55 -1.49 -18.88 9.03
CA GLY A 55 -2.82 -18.26 9.06
C GLY A 55 -2.80 -16.83 9.61
N ASN A 56 -2.11 -16.62 10.74
CA ASN A 56 -1.95 -15.29 11.33
C ASN A 56 -1.10 -14.36 10.46
N MET A 57 -0.06 -14.88 9.82
CA MET A 57 0.79 -14.14 8.87
C MET A 57 -0.03 -13.60 7.71
N ILE A 58 -0.88 -14.43 7.08
CA ILE A 58 -1.73 -14.00 5.95
C ILE A 58 -2.67 -12.87 6.38
N LEU A 59 -3.29 -12.99 7.55
CA LEU A 59 -4.13 -11.92 8.10
C LEU A 59 -3.31 -10.63 8.31
N GLY A 60 -2.13 -10.73 8.90
CA GLY A 60 -1.24 -9.58 9.13
C GLY A 60 -0.80 -8.91 7.83
N VAL A 61 -0.46 -9.68 6.79
CA VAL A 61 -0.13 -9.19 5.45
C VAL A 61 -1.33 -8.48 4.82
N ALA A 62 -2.52 -9.08 4.88
CA ALA A 62 -3.73 -8.47 4.33
C ALA A 62 -4.05 -7.12 4.98
N LEU A 63 -3.86 -7.00 6.30
CA LEU A 63 -4.04 -5.74 7.03
C LEU A 63 -2.98 -4.70 6.66
N ALA A 64 -1.72 -5.12 6.48
CA ALA A 64 -0.65 -4.23 6.03
C ALA A 64 -0.92 -3.70 4.60
N GLU A 65 -1.39 -4.55 3.70
CA GLU A 65 -1.71 -4.21 2.32
C GLU A 65 -2.93 -3.29 2.20
N ALA A 66 -3.87 -3.32 3.14
CA ALA A 66 -5.05 -2.44 3.11
C ALA A 66 -4.67 -0.95 2.99
N VAL A 67 -3.56 -0.54 3.62
CA VAL A 67 -3.06 0.84 3.53
C VAL A 67 -2.55 1.17 2.13
N ALA A 68 -1.85 0.25 1.47
CA ALA A 68 -1.41 0.40 0.09
C ALA A 68 -2.59 0.44 -0.88
N ILE A 69 -3.65 -0.34 -0.63
CA ILE A 69 -4.87 -0.32 -1.44
C ILE A 69 -5.58 1.04 -1.33
N TYR A 70 -5.67 1.64 -0.14
CA TYR A 70 -6.25 2.99 -0.01
C TYR A 70 -5.43 4.04 -0.78
N ALA A 71 -4.09 3.98 -0.70
CA ALA A 71 -3.22 4.83 -1.50
C ALA A 71 -3.43 4.65 -3.01
N LEU A 72 -3.53 3.40 -3.47
CA LEU A 72 -3.81 3.06 -4.86
C LEU A 72 -5.17 3.59 -5.32
N VAL A 73 -6.22 3.41 -4.53
CA VAL A 73 -7.56 3.89 -4.86
C VAL A 73 -7.58 5.41 -5.02
N VAL A 74 -6.93 6.16 -4.12
CA VAL A 74 -6.83 7.62 -4.24
C VAL A 74 -6.05 8.01 -5.50
N ALA A 75 -4.94 7.34 -5.80
CA ALA A 75 -4.17 7.61 -7.01
C ALA A 75 -5.00 7.34 -8.29
N LEU A 76 -5.75 6.24 -8.34
CA LEU A 76 -6.62 5.91 -9.47
C LEU A 76 -7.75 6.93 -9.65
N ILE A 77 -8.37 7.38 -8.54
CA ILE A 77 -9.39 8.43 -8.59
C ILE A 77 -8.80 9.72 -9.18
N LEU A 78 -7.61 10.13 -8.74
CA LEU A 78 -6.95 11.35 -9.26
C LEU A 78 -6.58 11.26 -10.74
N ILE A 79 -6.28 10.07 -11.25
CA ILE A 79 -5.89 9.86 -12.66
C ILE A 79 -7.11 9.74 -13.57
N PHE A 80 -8.14 9.00 -13.15
CA PHE A 80 -9.21 8.54 -14.05
C PHE A 80 -10.58 9.17 -13.80
N VAL A 81 -10.78 9.82 -12.65
CA VAL A 81 -12.12 10.28 -12.23
C VAL A 81 -12.14 11.77 -11.91
N ALA A 82 -11.14 12.27 -11.16
CA ALA A 82 -11.12 13.63 -10.63
C ALA A 82 -10.75 14.68 -11.67
#